data_AF-A0A9D7KGM9-F1
#
_entry.id   AF-A0A9D7KGM9-F1
#
_cell.length_a   1.000
_cell.length_b   1.000
_cell.length_c   1.000
_cell.angle_alpha   90.00
_cell.angle_beta   90.00
_cell.angle_gamma   90.00
#
_symmetry.space_group_name_H-M   'P 1'
#
loop_
_entity.id
_entity.type
_entity.pdbx_description
1 polymer ?
#
loop_
_entity_poly.entity_id
_entity_poly.type
_entity_poly.pdbx_seq_one_letter_code
_entity_poly.pdbx_strand_id
1 'polypeptide(L)' 'MKNSVFDVIGKIDTNSVNLLKLVSEISEESGNNFFIIGAFAKEILLNIYYGLRTSRFTEDIDICVAVN' A
#
# COMPACT_ATOMS: atom_id res chain seq x y z
N MET A 1 4.06 -7.12 18.66
CA MET A 1 3.02 -6.91 17.61
C MET A 1 2.91 -8.20 16.82
N LYS A 2 1.69 -8.66 16.50
CA LYS A 2 1.51 -9.84 15.66
C LYS A 2 1.60 -9.36 14.21
N ASN A 3 2.56 -9.86 13.43
CA ASN A 3 2.61 -9.56 12.01
C ASN A 3 1.45 -10.30 11.34
N SER A 4 0.50 -9.54 10.80
CA SER A 4 -0.61 -10.09 10.04
C SER A 4 -0.27 -9.95 8.56
N VAL A 5 -0.09 -11.08 7.89
CA VAL A 5 0.06 -11.12 6.42
C VAL A 5 -1.34 -11.31 5.84
N PHE A 6 -1.74 -10.40 4.96
CA PHE A 6 -3.05 -10.41 4.34
C PHE A 6 -2.91 -10.67 2.84
N ASP A 7 -3.78 -11.53 2.32
CA ASP A 7 -3.86 -11.75 0.88
C ASP A 7 -4.67 -10.63 0.21
N VAL A 8 -3.97 -9.82 -0.57
CA VAL A 8 -4.51 -8.73 -1.40
C VAL A 8 -4.38 -8.99 -2.90
N ILE A 9 -4.01 -10.21 -3.30
CA ILE A 9 -3.83 -10.59 -4.71
C ILE A 9 -5.13 -10.37 -5.48
N GLY A 10 -5.05 -9.63 -6.59
CA GLY A 10 -6.19 -9.33 -7.46
C GLY A 10 -7.22 -8.36 -6.87
N LYS A 11 -6.96 -7.78 -5.68
CA LYS A 11 -7.86 -6.83 -5.02
C LYS A 11 -7.43 -5.37 -5.15
N ILE A 12 -6.19 -5.15 -5.56
CA ILE A 12 -5.62 -3.84 -5.89
C ILE A 12 -5.51 -3.78 -7.42
N ASP A 13 -5.82 -2.63 -8.01
CA ASP A 13 -5.74 -2.46 -9.46
C ASP A 13 -4.29 -2.57 -9.98
N THR A 14 -4.16 -2.96 -11.24
CA THR A 14 -2.86 -3.22 -11.87
C THR A 14 -1.95 -1.99 -11.92
N ASN A 15 -2.50 -0.78 -12.07
CA ASN A 15 -1.69 0.43 -12.14
C ASN A 15 -1.04 0.73 -10.79
N SER A 16 -1.82 0.66 -9.70
CA SER A 16 -1.32 0.79 -8.33
C SER A 16 -0.28 -0.28 -8.01
N VAL A 17 -0.51 -1.54 -8.40
CA VAL A 17 0.47 -2.62 -8.19
C VAL A 17 1.78 -2.33 -8.94
N ASN A 18 1.70 -1.88 -10.20
CA ASN A 18 2.89 -1.57 -10.99
C ASN A 18 3.67 -0.38 -10.41
N LEU A 19 2.98 0.66 -9.94
CA LEU A 19 3.61 1.79 -9.24
C LEU A 19 4.35 1.31 -7.98
N LEU A 20 3.70 0.49 -7.15
CA LEU A 20 4.29 -0.02 -5.92
C LEU A 20 5.48 -0.95 -6.17
N LYS A 21 5.47 -1.72 -7.27
CA LYS A 21 6.63 -2.51 -7.70
C LYS A 21 7.81 -1.62 -8.06
N LEU A 22 7.60 -0.57 -8.85
CA LEU A 22 8.64 0.38 -9.20
C LEU A 22 9.23 1.06 -7.95
N VAL A 23 8.38 1.45 -7.00
CA VAL A 23 8.83 2.02 -5.72
C VAL A 23 9.64 1.00 -4.91
N SER A 24 9.25 -0.28 -4.93
CA SER A 24 10.01 -1.36 -4.27
C SER A 24 11.40 -1.52 -4.86
N GLU A 25 11.51 -1.55 -6.19
CA GLU A 25 12.80 -1.65 -6.90
C GLU A 25 13.73 -0.49 -6.52
N ILE A 26 13.23 0.75 -6.54
CA ILE A 26 13.99 1.95 -6.13
C ILE A 26 14.37 1.89 -4.63
N SER A 27 13.48 1.39 -3.79
CA SER A 27 13.71 1.27 -2.35
C SER A 27 14.80 0.24 -2.04
N GLU A 28 14.80 -0.89 -2.75
CA GLU A 28 15.83 -1.93 -2.69
C GLU A 28 17.19 -1.40 -3.16
N GLU A 29 17.23 -0.66 -4.28
CA GLU A 29 18.45 -0.03 -4.80
C GLU A 29 19.03 1.01 -3.85
N SER A 30 18.17 1.81 -3.21
CA SER A 30 18.60 2.88 -2.30
C SER A 30 18.85 2.41 -0.86
N GLY A 31 18.47 1.17 -0.52
CA GLY A 31 18.57 0.63 0.84
C GLY A 31 17.61 1.27 1.85
N ASN A 32 16.62 2.04 1.40
CA ASN A 32 15.63 2.67 2.26
C ASN A 32 14.32 1.88 2.24
N ASN A 33 13.72 1.67 3.41
CA ASN A 33 12.39 1.07 3.47
C ASN A 33 11.32 2.11 3.13
N PHE A 34 10.22 1.66 2.51
CA PHE A 34 9.04 2.49 2.29
C PHE A 34 7.78 1.86 2.88
N PHE A 35 6.80 2.71 3.16
CA PHE A 35 5.50 2.31 3.69
C PHE A 35 4.40 3.07 2.97
N ILE A 36 3.33 2.34 2.62
CA ILE A 36 2.09 2.95 2.18
C ILE A 36 1.39 3.51 3.42
N ILE A 37 1.01 4.78 3.38
CA ILE A 37 0.29 5.44 4.46
C ILE A 37 -1.00 6.11 3.93
N GLY A 38 -1.67 6.86 4.79
CA GLY A 38 -2.80 7.67 4.39
C GLY A 38 -4.05 6.87 4.00
N ALA A 39 -4.84 7.44 3.08
CA ALA A 39 -6.16 6.93 2.75
C ALA A 39 -6.09 5.58 2.02
N PHE A 40 -5.07 5.35 1.19
CA PHE A 40 -4.92 4.12 0.42
C PHE A 40 -4.63 2.92 1.33
N ALA A 41 -3.75 3.08 2.33
CA ALA A 41 -3.50 2.04 3.34
C ALA A 41 -4.77 1.67 4.12
N LYS A 42 -5.56 2.68 4.51
CA LYS A 42 -6.86 2.49 5.17
C LYS A 42 -7.85 1.76 4.27
N GLU A 43 -7.88 2.06 2.97
CA GLU A 43 -8.77 1.41 2.01
C GLU A 43 -8.42 -0.07 1.81
N ILE A 44 -7.12 -0.39 1.72
CA ILE A 44 -6.65 -1.78 1.69
C ILE A 44 -7.14 -2.56 2.93
N LEU A 45 -7.02 -1.96 4.11
CA LEU A 45 -7.40 -2.64 5.34
C LEU A 45 -8.93 -2.76 5.50
N LEU A 46 -9.65 -1.66 5.37
CA LEU A 46 -11.09 -1.64 5.68
C LEU A 46 -11.92 -2.21 4.54
N ASN A 47 -11.69 -1.78 3.31
CA ASN A 47 -12.51 -2.16 2.17
C ASN A 47 -12.07 -3.52 1.62
N ILE A 48 -10.79 -3.65 1.27
CA ILE A 48 -10.28 -4.86 0.61
C ILE A 48 -10.20 -6.06 1.57
N TYR A 49 -9.73 -5.86 2.80
CA TYR A 49 -9.57 -6.96 3.76
C TYR A 49 -10.84 -7.23 4.58
N TYR A 50 -11.47 -6.22 5.18
CA TYR A 50 -12.67 -6.40 6.01
C TYR A 50 -14.01 -6.26 5.27
N GLY A 51 -14.03 -5.85 4.00
CA GLY A 51 -15.29 -5.63 3.26
C GLY A 51 -16.11 -4.43 3.75
N LEU A 52 -15.52 -3.56 4.56
CA LEU A 52 -16.16 -2.38 5.11
C LEU A 52 -16.06 -1.23 4.11
N ARG A 53 -17.22 -0.80 3.60
CA ARG A 53 -17.29 0.37 2.72
C ARG A 53 -16.77 1.61 3.42
N THR A 54 -15.81 2.28 2.80
CA THR A 54 -15.39 3.62 3.20
C THR A 54 -16.08 4.65 2.30
N SER A 55 -16.34 5.85 2.84
CA SER A 55 -17.14 6.88 2.15
C SER A 55 -16.37 7.63 1.05
N ARG A 56 -15.06 7.44 0.94
CA ARG A 56 -14.19 8.19 0.02
C ARG A 56 -13.31 7.20 -0.72
N PHE A 57 -13.40 7.24 -2.04
CA PHE A 57 -12.41 6.64 -2.94
C PHE A 57 -11.21 7.58 -3.03
N THR A 58 -10.01 7.05 -2.85
CA THR A 58 -8.76 7.82 -2.96
C THR A 58 -8.03 7.36 -4.22
N GLU A 59 -7.55 8.30 -5.03
CA GLU A 59 -6.81 7.99 -6.26
C GLU A 59 -5.29 8.17 -6.06
N ASP A 60 -4.92 8.88 -5.00
CA ASP A 60 -3.56 9.15 -4.56
C ASP A 60 -3.02 8.05 -3.64
N ILE A 61 -1.73 7.77 -3.77
CA ILE A 61 -0.99 6.84 -2.92
C ILE A 61 0.08 7.62 -2.16
N ASP A 62 -0.12 7.76 -0.86
CA ASP A 62 0.87 8.37 0.03
C ASP A 62 1.97 7.36 0.39
N ILE A 63 3.23 7.73 0.13
CA ILE A 63 4.40 6.91 0.42
C ILE A 63 5.27 7.61 1.46
N CYS A 64 5.55 6.93 2.56
CA CYS A 64 6.54 7.31 3.55
C CYS A 64 7.84 6.56 3.27
N VAL A 65 8.97 7.26 3.23
CA VAL A 65 10.30 6.66 3.07
C VAL A 65 11.07 6.83 4.39
N ALA A 66 11.58 5.74 4.93
CA ALA A 66 12.44 5.75 6.09
C ALA A 66 13.88 6.01 5.64
N VAL A 67 14.31 7.27 5.75
CA VAL A 67 15.67 7.71 5.45
C VAL A 67 16.50 7.63 6.73
N ASN A 68 17.65 6.95 6.66
CA ASN A 68 18.63 6.88 7.74
C ASN A 68 19.71 7.95 7.60
#